data_AF-A0A6B3CMS3-F1
#
_entry.id   AF-A0A6B3CMS3-F1
#
_cell.length_a   1.000
_cell.length_b   1.000
_cell.length_c   1.000
_cell.angle_alpha   90.00
_cell.angle_beta   90.00
_cell.angle_gamma   90.00
#
_symmetry.space_group_name_H-M   'P 1'
#
loop_
_entity.id
_entity.type
_entity.pdbx_description
1 polymer ?
#
loop_
_entity_poly.entity_id
_entity_poly.type
_entity_poly.pdbx_seq_one_letter_code
_entity_poly.pdbx_strand_id
1 'polypeptide(L)'
;DDLHCNAVQIIGGDPDRLELAAVAAAELGLEVWFSPYPLELDPEQILTLFGDCAARAERLRRQGAEVVFVAGVELSVMNRGFLPGESPEERVGRLMSRPGRRAEAMRELGVRLNAFLRDAVATVRRHFQGRLTYASIQFEQVDWAPFDIMT
;
A
#
# COMPACT_ATOMS: atom_id res chain seq x y z
N ASP A 1 18.01 -13.00 -17.85
CA ASP A 1 16.89 -13.90 -18.18
C ASP A 1 16.91 -15.28 -17.54
N ASP A 2 17.88 -15.63 -16.70
CA ASP A 2 18.00 -17.02 -16.19
C ASP A 2 16.94 -17.42 -15.15
N LEU A 3 16.24 -16.44 -14.54
CA LEU A 3 15.25 -16.69 -13.49
C LEU A 3 13.79 -16.66 -13.99
N HIS A 4 13.56 -16.32 -15.27
CA HIS A 4 12.22 -16.16 -15.85
C HIS A 4 11.27 -15.25 -15.06
N CYS A 5 11.81 -14.27 -14.32
CA CYS A 5 10.99 -13.27 -13.64
C CYS A 5 10.19 -12.46 -14.66
N ASN A 6 8.88 -12.34 -14.43
CA ASN A 6 7.96 -11.61 -15.29
C ASN A 6 7.29 -10.42 -14.58
N ALA A 7 7.57 -10.21 -13.30
CA ALA A 7 7.01 -9.13 -12.50
C ALA A 7 8.04 -8.62 -11.47
N VAL A 8 7.88 -7.36 -11.06
CA VAL A 8 8.67 -6.75 -9.98
C VAL A 8 7.80 -5.81 -9.15
N GLN A 9 7.89 -5.91 -7.82
CA GLN A 9 7.34 -4.91 -6.91
C GLN A 9 8.40 -3.88 -6.56
N ILE A 10 8.07 -2.62 -6.82
CA ILE A 10 8.94 -1.48 -6.58
C ILE A 10 8.33 -0.68 -5.45
N ILE A 11 9.07 -0.55 -4.35
CA ILE A 11 8.61 0.05 -3.10
C ILE A 11 9.42 1.33 -2.85
N GLY A 12 8.76 2.46 -2.60
CA GLY A 12 9.45 3.72 -2.32
C GLY A 12 8.53 4.86 -1.88
N GLY A 13 9.05 5.78 -1.06
CA GLY A 13 8.30 6.95 -0.56
C GLY A 13 8.41 8.20 -1.43
N ASP A 14 9.30 8.20 -2.42
CA ASP A 14 9.51 9.31 -3.37
C ASP A 14 8.83 8.97 -4.72
N PRO A 15 7.76 9.69 -5.11
CA PRO A 15 7.03 9.40 -6.35
C PRO A 15 7.85 9.48 -7.63
N ASP A 16 8.82 10.40 -7.70
CA ASP A 16 9.64 10.60 -8.90
C ASP A 16 10.62 9.44 -9.06
N ARG A 17 11.24 9.01 -7.97
CA ARG A 17 12.14 7.85 -7.97
C ARG A 17 11.39 6.55 -8.22
N LEU A 18 10.17 6.44 -7.68
CA LEU A 18 9.31 5.27 -7.88
C LEU A 18 8.86 5.17 -9.35
N GLU A 19 8.45 6.28 -9.96
CA GLU A 19 8.11 6.33 -11.39
C GLU A 19 9.32 6.00 -12.27
N LEU A 20 10.50 6.54 -11.98
CA LEU A 20 11.73 6.26 -12.73
C LEU A 20 12.04 4.76 -12.76
N ALA A 21 11.99 4.09 -11.60
CA ALA A 21 12.24 2.67 -11.50
C ALA A 21 11.14 1.84 -12.21
N ALA A 22 9.88 2.28 -12.12
CA ALA A 22 8.75 1.64 -12.79
C ALA A 22 8.85 1.72 -14.33
N VAL A 23 9.31 2.86 -14.87
CA VAL A 23 9.56 3.01 -16.31
C VAL A 23 10.65 2.04 -16.76
N ALA A 24 11.77 1.97 -16.03
CA ALA A 24 12.84 1.04 -16.37
C ALA A 24 12.37 -0.43 -16.33
N ALA A 25 11.53 -0.82 -15.36
CA ALA A 25 10.97 -2.16 -15.31
C ALA A 25 10.01 -2.45 -16.48
N ALA A 26 9.18 -1.47 -16.85
CA ALA A 26 8.26 -1.59 -17.98
C ALA A 26 9.01 -1.71 -19.33
N GLU A 27 10.11 -0.97 -19.52
CA GLU A 27 10.96 -1.07 -20.72
C GLU A 27 11.62 -2.45 -20.87
N LEU A 28 11.81 -3.17 -19.76
CA LEU A 28 12.29 -4.56 -19.74
C LEU A 28 11.15 -5.58 -19.92
N GLY A 29 9.90 -5.13 -20.09
CA GLY A 29 8.73 -6.00 -20.27
C GLY A 29 8.23 -6.68 -19.00
N LEU A 30 8.59 -6.18 -17.81
CA LEU A 30 8.12 -6.71 -16.53
C LEU A 30 6.75 -6.12 -16.16
N GLU A 31 5.87 -6.93 -15.59
CA GLU A 31 4.69 -6.43 -14.86
C GLU A 31 5.16 -5.65 -13.62
N VAL A 32 4.67 -4.42 -13.46
CA VAL A 32 5.09 -3.52 -12.39
C VAL A 32 4.07 -3.48 -11.27
N TRP A 33 4.48 -3.88 -10.08
CA TRP A 33 3.73 -3.68 -8.85
C TRP A 33 4.19 -2.37 -8.21
N PHE A 34 3.47 -1.29 -8.54
CA PHE A 34 3.76 0.08 -8.16
C PHE A 34 3.31 0.33 -6.71
N SER A 35 4.26 0.42 -5.77
CA SER A 35 3.98 0.36 -4.34
C SER A 35 4.51 1.59 -3.58
N PRO A 36 3.74 2.68 -3.49
CA PRO A 36 4.13 3.83 -2.68
C PRO A 36 4.28 3.43 -1.20
N TYR A 37 5.35 3.90 -0.56
CA TYR A 37 5.69 3.54 0.82
C TYR A 37 5.75 4.78 1.73
N PRO A 38 4.59 5.18 2.30
CA PRO A 38 4.40 6.49 2.93
C PRO A 38 4.91 6.53 4.38
N LEU A 39 6.13 6.06 4.67
CA LEU A 39 6.62 5.91 6.05
C LEU A 39 6.35 7.13 6.94
N GLU A 40 5.75 6.87 8.12
CA GLU A 40 5.47 7.87 9.16
C GLU A 40 4.57 9.04 8.74
N LEU A 41 3.93 8.97 7.57
CA LEU A 41 2.91 9.93 7.16
C LEU A 41 1.58 9.70 7.88
N ASP A 42 0.82 10.77 8.08
CA ASP A 42 -0.54 10.74 8.58
C ASP A 42 -1.56 10.43 7.45
N PRO A 43 -2.77 9.90 7.75
CA PRO A 43 -3.71 9.43 6.73
C PRO A 43 -3.99 10.36 5.55
N GLU A 44 -4.18 11.66 5.79
CA GLU A 44 -4.41 12.65 4.73
C GLU A 44 -3.22 12.79 3.77
N GLN A 45 -2.01 12.75 4.30
CA GLN A 45 -0.78 12.81 3.51
C GLN A 45 -0.60 11.52 2.69
N ILE A 46 -0.98 10.36 3.25
CA ILE A 46 -0.98 9.08 2.51
C ILE A 46 -1.93 9.17 1.32
N LEU A 47 -3.16 9.66 1.51
CA LEU A 47 -4.12 9.79 0.40
C LEU A 47 -3.61 10.72 -0.70
N THR A 48 -2.96 11.83 -0.30
CA THR A 48 -2.32 12.75 -1.26
C THR A 48 -1.24 12.06 -2.08
N LEU A 49 -0.35 11.31 -1.41
CA LEU A 49 0.69 10.53 -2.08
C LEU A 49 0.10 9.48 -3.02
N PHE A 50 -0.91 8.74 -2.56
CA PHE A 50 -1.56 7.70 -3.36
C PHE A 50 -2.25 8.28 -4.60
N GLY A 51 -2.86 9.46 -4.50
CA GLY A 51 -3.45 10.16 -5.65
C GLY A 51 -2.41 10.51 -6.72
N ASP A 52 -1.26 11.10 -6.32
CA ASP A 52 -0.17 11.38 -7.24
C ASP A 52 0.35 10.09 -7.87
N CYS A 53 0.77 9.12 -7.06
CA CYS A 53 1.28 7.84 -7.54
C CYS A 53 0.30 7.09 -8.45
N ALA A 54 -1.01 7.15 -8.19
CA ALA A 54 -2.02 6.52 -9.04
C ALA A 54 -2.08 7.17 -10.43
N ALA A 55 -1.96 8.50 -10.51
CA ALA A 55 -1.87 9.20 -11.79
C ALA A 55 -0.59 8.84 -12.56
N ARG A 56 0.54 8.63 -11.86
CA ARG A 56 1.81 8.16 -12.46
C ARG A 56 1.67 6.73 -13.00
N ALA A 57 1.17 5.82 -12.19
CA ALA A 57 0.91 4.43 -12.57
C ALA A 57 -0.03 4.33 -13.80
N GLU A 58 -1.06 5.17 -13.88
CA GLU A 58 -1.96 5.21 -15.04
C GLU A 58 -1.26 5.69 -16.32
N ARG A 59 -0.29 6.61 -16.24
CA ARG A 59 0.51 7.00 -17.41
C ARG A 59 1.31 5.83 -17.97
N LEU A 60 1.98 5.07 -17.11
CA LEU A 60 2.72 3.87 -17.52
C LEU A 60 1.78 2.83 -18.15
N ARG A 61 0.62 2.60 -17.54
CA ARG A 61 -0.39 1.67 -18.07
C ARG A 61 -0.88 2.09 -19.46
N ARG A 62 -1.15 3.39 -19.68
CA ARG A 62 -1.57 3.93 -20.98
C ARG A 62 -0.47 3.84 -22.06
N GLN A 63 0.79 3.70 -21.66
CA GLN A 63 1.92 3.44 -22.55
C GLN A 63 2.09 1.94 -22.88
N GLY A 64 1.24 1.07 -22.33
CA GLY A 64 1.23 -0.38 -22.62
C GLY A 64 1.88 -1.26 -21.55
N ALA A 65 2.33 -0.68 -20.43
CA ALA A 65 2.85 -1.48 -19.32
C ALA A 65 1.72 -2.19 -18.55
N GLU A 66 1.97 -3.42 -18.13
CA GLU A 66 1.12 -4.10 -17.14
C GLU A 66 1.45 -3.57 -15.74
N VAL A 67 0.47 -2.97 -15.06
CA VAL A 67 0.67 -2.30 -13.77
C VAL A 67 -0.38 -2.76 -12.75
N VAL A 68 0.10 -3.15 -11.57
CA VAL A 68 -0.70 -3.35 -10.35
C VAL A 68 -0.34 -2.22 -9.38
N PHE A 69 -1.34 -1.52 -8.85
CA PHE A 69 -1.11 -0.54 -7.79
C PHE A 69 -1.23 -1.22 -6.43
N VAL A 70 -0.23 -1.05 -5.57
CA VAL A 70 -0.23 -1.55 -4.19
C VAL A 70 -0.50 -0.38 -3.26
N ALA A 71 -1.69 -0.32 -2.65
CA ALA A 71 -2.16 0.79 -1.83
C ALA A 71 -1.53 0.84 -0.42
N GLY A 72 -0.21 0.67 -0.36
CA GLY A 72 0.58 0.66 0.87
C GLY A 72 0.98 -0.74 1.32
N VAL A 73 1.90 -0.76 2.28
CA VAL A 73 2.50 -1.95 2.87
C VAL A 73 2.45 -1.76 4.39
N GLU A 74 1.74 -2.66 5.09
CA GLU A 74 1.73 -2.74 6.56
C GLU A 74 1.42 -1.40 7.26
N LEU A 75 0.51 -0.62 6.68
CA LEU A 75 0.26 0.77 7.09
C LEU A 75 -0.09 0.89 8.57
N SER A 76 -0.74 -0.12 9.18
CA SER A 76 -1.07 -0.05 10.61
C SER A 76 0.15 0.13 11.52
N VAL A 77 1.31 -0.37 11.09
CA VAL A 77 2.57 -0.36 11.83
C VAL A 77 3.51 0.72 11.30
N MET A 78 3.53 0.95 10.00
CA MET A 78 4.48 1.87 9.36
C MET A 78 4.02 3.34 9.37
N ASN A 79 2.76 3.59 9.75
CA ASN A 79 2.15 4.90 9.71
C ASN A 79 1.47 5.30 11.02
N ARG A 80 1.29 6.61 11.15
CA ARG A 80 0.55 7.23 12.26
C ARG A 80 -0.95 7.06 12.07
N GLY A 81 -1.69 7.21 13.17
CA GLY A 81 -3.16 7.24 13.16
C GLY A 81 -3.85 5.87 13.28
N PHE A 82 -3.13 4.76 13.10
CA PHE A 82 -3.72 3.42 13.19
C PHE A 82 -3.49 2.76 14.55
N LEU A 83 -2.22 2.65 14.97
CA LEU A 83 -1.79 2.14 16.27
C LEU A 83 -1.14 3.25 17.12
N PRO A 84 -1.28 3.22 18.45
CA PRO A 84 -0.58 4.15 19.32
C PRO A 84 0.91 3.85 19.35
N GLY A 85 1.75 4.89 19.32
CA GLY A 85 3.21 4.77 19.39
C GLY A 85 3.90 5.66 18.37
N GLU A 86 5.10 6.13 18.73
CA GLU A 86 5.89 7.06 17.91
C GLU A 86 6.83 6.35 16.93
N SER A 87 6.96 5.02 17.05
CA SER A 87 7.74 4.18 16.15
C SER A 87 7.02 2.86 15.82
N PRO A 88 7.38 2.17 14.73
CA PRO A 88 6.87 0.83 14.42
C PRO A 88 7.03 -0.16 15.59
N GLU A 89 8.17 -0.13 16.28
CA GLU A 89 8.46 -1.01 17.42
C GLU A 89 7.55 -0.72 18.60
N GLU A 90 7.28 0.56 18.89
CA GLU A 90 6.32 0.93 19.93
C GLU A 90 4.91 0.49 19.58
N ARG A 91 4.48 0.68 18.32
CA ARG A 91 3.14 0.28 17.85
C ARG A 91 2.92 -1.21 18.00
N VAL A 92 3.87 -2.02 17.52
CA VAL A 92 3.84 -3.49 17.67
C VAL A 92 3.93 -3.89 19.14
N GLY A 93 4.87 -3.32 19.89
CA GLY A 93 5.08 -3.62 21.31
C GLY A 93 3.83 -3.36 22.14
N ARG A 94 3.17 -2.21 21.94
CA ARG A 94 1.92 -1.86 22.64
C ARG A 94 0.79 -2.81 22.28
N LEU A 95 0.61 -3.15 21.00
CA LEU A 95 -0.39 -4.12 20.55
C LEU A 95 -0.17 -5.51 21.19
N MET A 96 1.09 -5.93 21.33
CA MET A 96 1.44 -7.25 21.86
C MET A 96 1.49 -7.29 23.40
N SER A 97 1.72 -6.18 24.09
CA SER A 97 1.98 -6.13 25.54
C SER A 97 0.81 -6.55 26.44
N ARG A 98 -0.44 -6.56 25.95
CA ARG A 98 -1.64 -6.84 26.76
C ARG A 98 -2.48 -7.98 26.19
N PRO A 99 -2.11 -9.26 26.45
CA PRO A 99 -2.79 -10.42 25.88
C PRO A 99 -4.32 -10.41 26.06
N GLY A 100 -4.81 -10.03 27.26
CA GLY A 100 -6.24 -9.97 27.55
C GLY A 100 -7.03 -8.89 26.82
N ARG A 101 -6.36 -7.91 26.19
CA ARG A 101 -6.99 -6.84 25.38
C ARG A 101 -6.61 -6.91 23.91
N ARG A 102 -5.78 -7.89 23.52
CA ARG A 102 -5.20 -7.96 22.18
C ARG A 102 -6.25 -8.16 21.10
N ALA A 103 -7.18 -9.09 21.31
CA ALA A 103 -8.26 -9.36 20.36
C ALA A 103 -9.15 -8.13 20.12
N GLU A 104 -9.48 -7.40 21.18
CA GLU A 104 -10.23 -6.15 21.10
C GLU A 104 -9.45 -5.07 20.33
N ALA A 105 -8.17 -4.87 20.66
CA ALA A 105 -7.31 -3.90 19.98
C ALA A 105 -7.15 -4.22 18.48
N MET A 106 -7.01 -5.50 18.11
CA MET A 106 -6.93 -5.94 16.72
C MET A 106 -8.24 -5.66 15.98
N ARG A 107 -9.40 -5.92 16.60
CA ARG A 107 -10.72 -5.61 16.01
C ARG A 107 -10.89 -4.11 15.78
N GLU A 108 -10.51 -3.27 16.75
CA GLU A 108 -10.55 -1.82 16.60
C GLU A 108 -9.58 -1.30 15.53
N LEU A 109 -8.40 -1.91 15.42
CA LEU A 109 -7.46 -1.63 14.35
C LEU A 109 -8.09 -1.93 12.99
N GLY A 110 -8.66 -3.14 12.82
CA GLY A 110 -9.32 -3.54 11.58
C GLY A 110 -10.44 -2.57 11.16
N VAL A 111 -11.26 -2.10 12.10
CA VAL A 111 -12.29 -1.08 11.80
C VAL A 111 -11.67 0.22 11.28
N ARG A 112 -10.64 0.73 11.94
CA ARG A 112 -9.97 1.99 11.58
C ARG A 112 -9.23 1.87 10.24
N LEU A 113 -8.44 0.81 10.07
CA LEU A 113 -7.67 0.58 8.86
C LEU A 113 -8.59 0.38 7.66
N ASN A 114 -9.66 -0.43 7.78
CA ASN A 114 -10.58 -0.64 6.67
C ASN A 114 -11.38 0.61 6.28
N ALA A 115 -11.66 1.51 7.24
CA ALA A 115 -12.21 2.82 6.90
C ALA A 115 -11.26 3.62 6.01
N PHE A 116 -9.98 3.69 6.42
CA PHE A 116 -8.95 4.34 5.61
C PHE A 116 -8.73 3.67 4.25
N LEU A 117 -8.70 2.33 4.19
CA LEU A 117 -8.48 1.61 2.93
C LEU A 117 -9.61 1.85 1.92
N ARG A 118 -10.85 2.04 2.37
CA ARG A 118 -11.94 2.47 1.47
C ARG A 118 -11.66 3.85 0.86
N ASP A 119 -11.18 4.80 1.65
CA ASP A 119 -10.81 6.13 1.17
C ASP A 119 -9.60 6.08 0.23
N ALA A 120 -8.61 5.24 0.54
CA ALA A 120 -7.44 4.99 -0.30
C ALA A 120 -7.85 4.39 -1.65
N VAL A 121 -8.69 3.35 -1.66
CA VAL A 121 -9.22 2.75 -2.89
C VAL A 121 -9.98 3.80 -3.71
N ALA A 122 -10.89 4.56 -3.09
CA ALA A 122 -11.64 5.60 -3.78
C ALA A 122 -10.70 6.67 -4.39
N THR A 123 -9.65 7.04 -3.68
CA THR A 123 -8.65 8.01 -4.14
C THR A 123 -7.85 7.46 -5.33
N VAL A 124 -7.34 6.23 -5.24
CA VAL A 124 -6.59 5.59 -6.33
C VAL A 124 -7.48 5.42 -7.57
N ARG A 125 -8.72 4.97 -7.40
CA ARG A 125 -9.66 4.73 -8.51
C ARG A 125 -10.08 5.98 -9.28
N ARG A 126 -9.93 7.18 -8.71
CA ARG A 126 -10.14 8.44 -9.44
C ARG A 126 -9.10 8.64 -10.56
N HIS A 127 -7.91 8.06 -10.40
CA HIS A 127 -6.77 8.29 -11.29
C HIS A 127 -6.32 7.03 -12.03
N PHE A 128 -6.48 5.85 -11.43
CA PHE A 128 -5.93 4.59 -11.94
C PHE A 128 -7.02 3.55 -12.21
N GLN A 129 -6.97 2.93 -13.39
CA GLN A 129 -7.98 1.98 -13.86
C GLN A 129 -7.46 0.53 -13.96
N GLY A 130 -6.22 0.27 -13.52
CA GLY A 130 -5.64 -1.09 -13.49
C GLY A 130 -5.99 -1.89 -12.22
N ARG A 131 -5.26 -2.99 -11.98
CA ARG A 131 -5.47 -3.86 -10.82
C ARG A 131 -4.96 -3.22 -9.53
N LEU A 132 -5.73 -3.34 -8.45
CA LEU A 132 -5.45 -2.74 -7.16
C LEU A 132 -5.33 -3.80 -6.07
N THR A 133 -4.32 -3.68 -5.22
CA THR A 133 -4.09 -4.55 -4.06
C THR A 133 -3.58 -3.74 -2.86
N TYR A 134 -3.33 -4.42 -1.75
CA TYR A 134 -2.75 -3.90 -0.52
C TYR A 134 -1.83 -4.95 0.09
N ALA A 135 -0.64 -4.61 0.58
CA ALA A 135 0.24 -5.59 1.22
C ALA A 135 0.02 -5.58 2.75
N SER A 136 -0.60 -6.64 3.26
CA SER A 136 -1.07 -6.73 4.65
C SER A 136 -0.19 -7.59 5.57
N ILE A 137 -0.31 -7.35 6.88
CA ILE A 137 0.18 -8.26 7.94
C ILE A 137 -0.97 -8.92 8.69
N GLN A 138 -0.69 -10.03 9.39
CA GLN A 138 -1.73 -10.98 9.83
C GLN A 138 -2.83 -10.39 10.73
N PHE A 139 -2.55 -9.29 11.44
CA PHE A 139 -3.49 -8.71 12.42
C PHE A 139 -4.28 -7.50 11.91
N GLU A 140 -4.09 -7.09 10.65
CA GLU A 140 -4.78 -5.94 10.05
C GLU A 140 -6.25 -6.20 9.71
N GLN A 141 -6.66 -7.47 9.59
CA GLN A 141 -8.05 -7.87 9.31
C GLN A 141 -8.64 -7.11 8.11
N VAL A 142 -7.89 -7.07 7.01
CA VAL A 142 -8.25 -6.32 5.80
C VAL A 142 -9.56 -6.85 5.21
N ASP A 143 -10.46 -5.93 4.89
CA ASP A 143 -11.61 -6.16 4.03
C ASP A 143 -11.14 -6.06 2.57
N TRP A 144 -11.08 -7.20 1.91
CA TRP A 144 -10.58 -7.32 0.53
C TRP A 144 -11.64 -7.03 -0.54
N ALA A 145 -12.91 -6.82 -0.16
CA ALA A 145 -13.98 -6.55 -1.11
C ALA A 145 -13.73 -5.40 -2.12
N PRO A 146 -13.03 -4.29 -1.77
CA PRO A 146 -12.76 -3.21 -2.71
C PRO A 146 -11.48 -3.40 -3.54
N PHE A 147 -10.73 -4.48 -3.33
CA PHE A 147 -9.47 -4.79 -4.02
C PHE A 147 -9.67 -5.89 -5.08
N ASP A 148 -8.80 -5.91 -6.10
CA ASP A 148 -8.86 -6.91 -7.18
C ASP A 148 -8.02 -8.14 -6.87
N ILE A 149 -7.03 -8.00 -5.98
CA ILE A 149 -6.07 -9.04 -5.60
C ILE A 149 -5.98 -9.05 -4.07
N MET A 150 -5.95 -10.26 -3.51
CA MET A 150 -5.68 -10.51 -2.09
C MET A 150 -4.25 -11.03 -1.96
N THR A 151 -3.46 -10.42 -1.06
CA THR A 151 -2.05 -10.81 -0.79
C THR A 151 -1.79 -11.01 0.69
#